data_AF-A0A379LQN0-F1
#
_entry.id   AF-A0A379LQN0-F1
#
_cell.length_a   1.000
_cell.length_b   1.000
_cell.length_c   1.000
_cell.angle_alpha   90.00
_cell.angle_beta   90.00
_cell.angle_gamma   90.00
#
_symmetry.space_group_name_H-M   'P 1'
#
loop_
_entity.id
_entity.type
_entity.pdbx_description
1 polymer ?
#
loop_
_entity_poly.entity_id
_entity_poly.type
_entity_poly.pdbx_seq_one_letter_code
_entity_poly.pdbx_strand_id
1 'polypeptide(L)'
;MENTRPPLPPFTLAAQAIEKVRLAEDGWNSRDAERVALAYSADSKWRNRDTFLTGRAEIIAFLQQKWQREQQYRLIKELWSF
;
A
#
# COMPACT_ATOMS: atom_id res chain seq x y z
N MET A 1 -0.63 -18.88 -4.10
CA MET A 1 -0.10 -18.93 -2.72
C MET A 1 0.13 -17.50 -2.28
N GLU A 2 -0.29 -17.13 -1.06
CA GLU A 2 0.08 -15.83 -0.50
C GLU A 2 1.57 -15.85 -0.16
N ASN A 3 2.35 -15.02 -0.86
CA ASN A 3 3.77 -14.88 -0.57
C ASN A 3 3.94 -14.00 0.67
N THR A 4 4.76 -14.45 1.62
CA THR A 4 5.16 -13.64 2.77
C THR A 4 5.92 -12.40 2.28
N ARG A 5 5.54 -11.23 2.78
CA ARG A 5 6.14 -9.94 2.41
C ARG A 5 6.86 -9.32 3.60
N PRO A 6 8.15 -9.65 3.82
CA PRO A 6 8.92 -9.00 4.87
C PRO A 6 9.05 -7.48 4.63
N PRO A 7 9.28 -6.69 5.68
CA PRO A 7 9.36 -7.13 7.08
C PRO A 7 7.97 -7.52 7.64
N LEU A 8 7.96 -8.52 8.53
CA LEU A 8 6.76 -9.10 9.16
C LEU A 8 6.62 -8.59 10.61
N PRO A 9 5.39 -8.47 11.15
CA PRO A 9 5.19 -8.12 12.54
C PRO A 9 5.58 -9.26 13.50
N PRO A 10 5.88 -8.98 14.78
CA PRO A 10 5.98 -7.64 15.36
C PRO A 10 7.23 -6.89 14.88
N PHE A 11 7.09 -5.59 14.60
CA PHE A 11 8.24 -4.72 14.33
C PHE A 11 8.86 -4.33 15.68
N THR A 12 10.04 -4.86 16.00
CA THR A 12 10.70 -4.63 17.31
C THR A 12 11.82 -3.62 17.23
N LEU A 13 12.34 -3.37 16.02
CA LEU A 13 13.31 -2.33 15.75
C LEU A 13 12.70 -1.27 14.83
N ALA A 14 12.93 0.01 15.13
CA ALA A 14 12.43 1.13 14.31
C ALA A 14 12.86 0.99 12.84
N ALA A 15 14.05 0.45 12.58
CA ALA A 15 14.54 0.17 11.23
C ALA A 15 13.61 -0.75 10.42
N GLN A 16 12.96 -1.74 11.04
CA GLN A 16 12.03 -2.64 10.35
C GLN A 16 10.71 -1.93 9.99
N ALA A 17 10.21 -1.07 10.89
CA ALA A 17 9.03 -0.25 10.61
C ALA A 17 9.33 0.78 9.51
N ILE A 18 10.50 1.43 9.55
CA ILE A 18 10.98 2.34 8.50
C ILE A 18 11.09 1.61 7.16
N GLU A 19 11.68 0.42 7.13
CA GLU A 19 11.77 -0.40 5.91
C GLU A 19 10.37 -0.74 5.37
N LYS A 20 9.42 -1.13 6.23
CA LYS A 20 8.03 -1.38 5.81
C LYS A 20 7.40 -0.18 5.14
N VAL A 21 7.59 1.02 5.72
CA VAL A 21 7.06 2.28 5.22
C VAL A 21 7.72 2.66 3.88
N ARG A 22 9.04 2.50 3.74
CA ARG A 22 9.76 2.76 2.48
C ARG A 22 9.34 1.83 1.36
N LEU A 23 9.23 0.51 1.61
CA LEU A 23 8.74 -0.44 0.62
C LEU A 23 7.30 -0.13 0.17
N ALA A 24 6.46 0.36 1.08
CA ALA A 24 5.13 0.84 0.72
C ALA A 24 5.20 2.14 -0.10
N GLU A 25 6.05 3.09 0.23
CA GLU A 25 6.27 4.31 -0.55
C GLU A 25 6.69 3.98 -2.00
N ASP A 26 7.71 3.12 -2.16
CA ASP A 26 8.21 2.66 -3.46
C ASP A 26 7.11 1.98 -4.28
N GLY A 27 6.33 1.11 -3.62
CA GLY A 27 5.18 0.45 -4.24
C GLY A 27 4.19 1.47 -4.80
N TRP A 28 3.81 2.48 -4.02
CA TRP A 28 2.85 3.49 -4.46
C TRP A 28 3.41 4.44 -5.53
N ASN A 29 4.70 4.77 -5.48
CA ASN A 29 5.36 5.60 -6.50
C ASN A 29 5.47 4.91 -7.88
N SER A 30 5.39 3.57 -7.92
CA SER A 30 5.31 2.83 -9.19
C SER A 30 4.05 3.17 -10.00
N ARG A 31 2.95 3.58 -9.33
CA ARG A 31 1.62 3.81 -9.92
C ARG A 31 1.06 2.58 -10.65
N ASP A 32 1.49 1.39 -10.23
CA ASP A 32 0.99 0.10 -10.71
C ASP A 32 -0.03 -0.46 -9.70
N ALA A 33 -1.29 -0.52 -10.12
CA ALA A 33 -2.41 -0.90 -9.26
C ALA A 33 -2.33 -2.35 -8.80
N GLU A 34 -1.94 -3.26 -9.69
CA GLU A 34 -1.81 -4.68 -9.38
C GLU A 34 -0.65 -4.90 -8.41
N ARG A 35 0.50 -4.29 -8.69
CA ARG A 35 1.68 -4.38 -7.82
C ARG A 35 1.40 -3.86 -6.41
N VAL A 36 0.68 -2.75 -6.27
CA VAL A 36 0.32 -2.19 -4.96
C VAL A 36 -0.69 -3.08 -4.23
N ALA A 37 -1.70 -3.61 -4.93
CA ALA A 37 -2.73 -4.45 -4.32
C ALA A 37 -2.16 -5.75 -3.72
N LEU A 38 -1.05 -6.28 -4.26
CA LEU A 38 -0.35 -7.45 -3.71
C LEU A 38 0.25 -7.22 -2.31
N ALA A 39 0.33 -5.99 -1.83
CA ALA A 39 0.77 -5.69 -0.46
C ALA A 39 -0.33 -5.88 0.60
N TYR A 40 -1.58 -6.12 0.18
CA TYR A 40 -2.75 -6.25 1.04
C TYR A 40 -3.31 -7.68 0.97
N SER A 41 -4.02 -8.15 2.00
CA SER A 41 -4.67 -9.47 1.96
C SER A 41 -5.75 -9.54 0.87
N ALA A 42 -6.10 -10.75 0.43
CA ALA A 42 -7.13 -10.95 -0.59
C ALA A 42 -8.49 -10.33 -0.21
N ASP A 43 -8.80 -10.30 1.08
CA ASP A 43 -10.02 -9.80 1.73
C ASP A 43 -9.84 -8.42 2.41
N SER A 44 -8.77 -7.69 2.07
CA SER A 44 -8.42 -6.42 2.73
C SER A 44 -9.56 -5.42 2.70
N LYS A 45 -9.83 -4.77 3.84
CA LYS A 45 -10.87 -3.76 3.98
C LYS A 45 -10.22 -2.39 4.08
N TRP A 46 -10.53 -1.49 3.14
CA TRP A 46 -10.04 -0.12 3.16
C TRP A 46 -11.17 0.86 3.42
N ARG A 47 -10.80 1.95 4.08
CA ARG A 47 -11.46 3.23 3.94
C ARG A 47 -10.45 4.23 3.37
N ASN A 48 -10.66 4.67 2.14
CA ASN A 48 -9.90 5.75 1.53
C ASN A 48 -10.78 7.00 1.46
N ARG A 49 -10.53 7.98 2.34
CA ARG A 49 -11.40 9.16 2.53
C ARG A 49 -12.85 8.74 2.86
N ASP A 50 -13.77 8.94 1.93
CA ASP A 50 -15.20 8.61 1.95
C ASP A 50 -15.53 7.32 1.19
N THR A 51 -14.54 6.71 0.54
CA THR A 51 -14.68 5.48 -0.25
C THR A 51 -14.31 4.26 0.58
N PHE A 52 -15.13 3.22 0.54
CA PHE A 52 -14.91 1.94 1.21
C PHE A 52 -14.69 0.84 0.18
N LEU A 53 -13.71 -0.03 0.42
CA LEU A 53 -13.31 -1.08 -0.52
C LEU A 53 -13.12 -2.41 0.22
N THR A 54 -13.55 -3.50 -0.39
CA THR A 54 -13.38 -4.86 0.10
C THR A 54 -12.67 -5.73 -0.95
N GLY A 55 -11.48 -6.18 -0.58
CA GLY A 55 -10.64 -7.09 -1.36
C GLY A 55 -9.79 -6.41 -2.44
N ARG A 56 -8.84 -7.18 -2.97
CA ARG A 56 -7.85 -6.67 -3.94
C ARG A 56 -8.49 -6.15 -5.23
N ALA A 57 -9.58 -6.75 -5.70
CA ALA A 57 -10.23 -6.33 -6.94
C ALA A 57 -10.73 -4.88 -6.88
N GLU A 58 -11.42 -4.51 -5.79
CA GLU A 58 -11.90 -3.14 -5.59
C GLU A 58 -10.74 -2.16 -5.35
N ILE A 59 -9.69 -2.59 -4.65
CA ILE A 59 -8.45 -1.81 -4.46
C ILE A 59 -7.79 -1.51 -5.81
N ILE A 60 -7.66 -2.50 -6.70
CA ILE A 60 -7.06 -2.31 -8.03
C ILE A 60 -7.87 -1.29 -8.84
N ALA A 61 -9.19 -1.47 -8.91
CA ALA A 61 -10.07 -0.55 -9.64
C ALA A 61 -9.97 0.89 -9.09
N PHE A 62 -9.95 1.04 -7.76
CA PHE A 62 -9.76 2.33 -7.11
C PHE A 62 -8.43 2.98 -7.47
N LEU A 63 -7.33 2.23 -7.42
CA LEU A 63 -5.98 2.73 -7.71
C LEU A 63 -5.82 3.13 -9.19
N GLN A 64 -6.40 2.36 -10.11
CA GLN A 64 -6.43 2.72 -11.54
C GLN A 64 -7.13 4.07 -11.74
N GLN A 65 -8.32 4.26 -11.16
CA GLN A 65 -9.04 5.53 -11.24
C GLN A 65 -8.29 6.68 -10.56
N LYS A 66 -7.65 6.40 -9.42
CA LYS A 66 -6.84 7.40 -8.69
C LYS A 66 -5.75 7.97 -9.58
N TRP A 67 -4.94 7.14 -10.23
CA TRP A 67 -3.81 7.60 -11.05
C TRP A 67 -4.19 8.06 -12.46
N GLN A 68 -5.41 7.78 -12.93
CA GLN A 68 -6.00 8.50 -14.07
C GLN A 68 -6.30 9.96 -13.74
N ARG A 69 -6.63 10.28 -12.47
CA ARG A 69 -6.92 11.66 -12.03
C ARG A 69 -5.68 12.38 -11.50
N GLU A 70 -4.88 11.70 -10.69
CA GLU A 70 -3.69 12.25 -10.03
C GLU A 70 -2.46 12.11 -10.93
N GLN A 71 -2.40 12.97 -11.94
CA GLN A 71 -1.29 13.01 -12.89
C GLN A 71 0.02 13.44 -12.21
N GLN A 72 1.15 12.90 -12.68
CA GLN A 72 2.48 13.16 -12.11
C GLN A 72 2.62 12.85 -10.61
N TYR A 73 1.81 11.91 -10.11
CA TYR A 73 1.82 11.47 -8.72
C TYR A 73 3.23 11.16 -8.20
N ARG A 74 3.59 11.77 -7.06
CA ARG A 74 4.79 11.50 -6.26
C ARG A 74 4.39 11.49 -4.79
N LEU A 75 4.85 10.48 -4.07
CA LEU A 75 4.51 10.26 -2.67
C LEU A 75 5.76 10.16 -1.81
N ILE A 76 5.68 10.77 -0.63
CA ILE A 76 6.61 10.54 0.48
C ILE A 76 5.78 9.98 1.65
N LYS A 77 6.29 8.95 2.31
CA LYS A 77 5.77 8.38 3.55
C LYS A 77 6.88 8.46 4.60
N GLU A 78 6.49 8.74 5.84
CA GLU A 78 7.41 8.77 6.97
C GLU A 78 6.76 8.07 8.16
N LEU A 79 7.57 7.37 8.96
CA LEU A 79 7.13 6.78 10.21
C LEU A 79 6.94 7.89 11.25
N TRP A 80 5.72 8.02 11.78
CA TRP A 80 5.42 9.07 12.74
C TRP A 80 5.93 8.77 14.16
N SER A 81 5.81 7.53 14.61
CA SER A 81 6.19 7.07 15.95
C SER A 81 6.46 5.55 15.95
N PHE A 82 7.31 5.07 16.87
CA PHE A 82 7.68 3.66 17.05
C PHE A 82 7.84 3.32 18.52
#